data_AF-A0AAV5JG99-F1
#
_entry.id   AF-A0AAV5JG99-F1
#
_cell.length_a   1.000
_cell.length_b   1.000
_cell.length_c   1.000
_cell.angle_alpha   90.00
_cell.angle_beta   90.00
_cell.angle_gamma   90.00
#
_symmetry.space_group_name_H-M   'P 1'
#
loop_
_entity.id
_entity.type
_entity.pdbx_description
1 polymer ?
#
loop_
_entity_poly.entity_id
_entity_poly.type
_entity_poly.pdbx_seq_one_letter_code
_entity_poly.pdbx_strand_id
1 'polypeptide(L)'
;MRVIERFEEIEDRNPGDISITDLHGLLNLKKELCEANSLKESLVPDALLERLVKHKWEFPPVCAIIGGFLGQEVIKAISGKGDPLKNFFYFDALNGKGLIEDISNANPKN
;
A
#
# COMPACT_ATOMS: atom_id res chain seq x y z
N MET A 1 3.01 0.61 -0.07
CA MET A 1 2.86 0.76 1.40
C MET A 1 4.19 0.64 2.14
N ARG A 2 5.09 -0.25 1.69
CA ARG A 2 6.45 -0.44 2.24
C ARG A 2 7.25 0.80 2.69
N VAL A 3 7.23 1.92 1.97
CA VAL A 3 8.01 3.11 2.36
C VAL A 3 7.52 3.71 3.68
N ILE A 4 6.20 3.81 3.85
CA ILE A 4 5.59 4.39 5.06
C ILE A 4 5.76 3.44 6.25
N GLU A 5 5.47 2.15 6.04
CA GLU A 5 5.61 1.11 7.08
C GLU A 5 7.04 1.05 7.62
N ARG A 6 8.05 1.07 6.72
CA ARG A 6 9.46 1.08 7.13
C ARG A 6 9.86 2.35 7.85
N PHE A 7 9.32 3.50 7.44
CA PHE A 7 9.58 4.76 8.13
C PHE A 7 9.02 4.73 9.56
N GLU A 8 7.79 4.25 9.72
CA GLU A 8 7.16 4.08 11.03
C GLU A 8 7.98 3.16 11.94
N GLU A 9 8.48 2.04 11.41
CA GLU A 9 9.37 1.13 12.16
C GLU A 9 10.69 1.78 12.58
N ILE A 10 11.34 2.56 11.71
CA ILE A 10 12.64 3.19 11.99
C ILE A 10 12.52 4.31 13.02
N GLU A 11 11.45 5.10 12.92
CA GLU A 11 11.21 6.28 13.76
C GLU A 11 10.39 5.95 15.02
N ASP A 12 10.17 4.65 15.31
CA ASP A 12 9.39 4.14 16.44
C ASP A 12 7.99 4.79 16.53
N ARG A 13 7.32 4.91 15.38
CA ARG A 13 5.97 5.48 15.26
C ARG A 13 4.92 4.39 15.25
N ASN A 14 3.75 4.73 15.79
CA ASN A 14 2.56 3.89 15.64
C ASN A 14 2.04 3.97 14.18
N PRO A 15 1.44 2.87 13.65
CA PRO A 15 0.84 2.89 12.31
C PRO A 15 -0.17 4.02 12.12
N GLY A 16 -0.01 4.80 11.06
CA GLY A 16 -0.84 5.96 10.73
C GLY A 16 -0.42 7.27 11.42
N ASP A 17 0.59 7.24 12.30
CA ASP A 17 1.05 8.44 13.01
C ASP A 17 2.00 9.32 12.18
N ILE A 18 2.36 8.91 10.96
CA ILE A 18 3.11 9.73 9.98
C ILE A 18 2.36 10.97 9.51
N SER A 19 3.00 12.13 9.52
CA SER A 19 2.40 13.40 9.11
C SER A 19 3.21 14.14 8.04
N ILE A 20 2.73 15.31 7.61
CA ILE A 20 3.41 16.12 6.60
C ILE A 20 4.83 16.56 7.03
N THR A 21 5.11 16.64 8.34
CA THR A 21 6.45 16.98 8.84
C THR A 21 7.47 15.90 8.51
N ASP A 22 7.01 14.66 8.34
CA ASP A 22 7.85 13.49 8.08
C ASP A 22 8.13 13.29 6.58
N LEU A 23 7.50 14.09 5.71
CA LEU A 23 7.58 13.95 4.26
C LEU A 23 9.04 13.98 3.75
N HIS A 24 9.88 14.85 4.31
CA HIS A 24 11.28 14.92 3.91
C HIS A 24 12.03 13.60 4.21
N GLY A 25 11.83 13.05 5.42
CA GLY A 25 12.41 11.77 5.82
C GLY A 25 11.88 10.62 4.96
N LEU A 26 10.58 10.60 4.68
CA LEU A 26 9.95 9.61 3.80
C LEU A 26 10.51 9.64 2.37
N LEU A 27 10.78 10.84 1.81
CA LEU A 27 11.36 10.97 0.48
C LEU A 27 12.82 10.50 0.44
N ASN A 28 13.58 10.70 1.51
CA ASN A 28 14.94 10.16 1.63
C ASN A 28 14.91 8.63 1.76
N LEU A 29 14.06 8.09 2.64
CA LEU A 29 13.91 6.64 2.79
C LEU A 29 13.41 5.97 1.50
N LYS A 30 12.51 6.64 0.76
CA LYS A 30 12.06 6.19 -0.56
C LYS A 30 13.25 5.97 -1.49
N LYS A 31 14.20 6.92 -1.55
CA LYS A 31 15.40 6.82 -2.39
C LYS A 31 16.25 5.61 -1.98
N GLU A 32 16.56 5.51 -0.70
CA GLU A 32 17.36 4.42 -0.16
C GLU A 32 16.74 3.05 -0.45
N LEU A 33 15.42 2.90 -0.25
CA LEU A 33 14.71 1.66 -0.56
C LEU A 33 14.65 1.36 -2.05
N CYS A 34 14.49 2.37 -2.91
CA CYS A 34 14.55 2.19 -4.35
C CYS A 34 15.93 1.72 -4.80
N GLU A 35 17.00 2.35 -4.31
CA GLU A 35 18.38 1.97 -4.59
C GLU A 35 18.70 0.55 -4.10
N ALA A 36 18.34 0.23 -2.84
CA ALA A 36 18.59 -1.08 -2.25
C ALA A 36 17.87 -2.24 -2.98
N ASN A 37 16.76 -1.94 -3.66
CA ASN A 37 15.97 -2.92 -4.41
C ASN A 37 16.19 -2.83 -5.93
N SER A 38 17.14 -2.01 -6.40
CA SER A 38 17.39 -1.77 -7.84
C SER A 38 16.14 -1.32 -8.61
N LEU A 39 15.30 -0.51 -7.96
CA LEU A 39 14.04 0.01 -8.51
C LEU A 39 14.18 1.49 -8.89
N LYS A 40 13.45 1.92 -9.91
CA LYS A 40 13.35 3.33 -10.28
C LYS A 40 12.49 4.08 -9.27
N GLU A 41 12.96 5.24 -8.82
CA GLU A 41 12.19 6.12 -7.93
C GLU A 41 10.82 6.53 -8.51
N SER A 42 10.71 6.60 -9.84
CA SER A 42 9.46 6.96 -10.53
C SER A 42 8.31 5.98 -10.31
N LEU A 43 8.59 4.77 -9.80
CA LEU A 43 7.56 3.78 -9.45
C LEU A 43 6.76 4.19 -8.20
N VAL A 44 7.33 5.06 -7.36
CA VAL A 44 6.65 5.62 -6.18
C VAL A 44 6.62 7.14 -6.33
N PRO A 45 5.55 7.70 -6.93
CA PRO A 45 5.46 9.14 -7.14
C PRO A 45 5.44 9.92 -5.82
N ASP A 46 6.19 11.01 -5.73
CA ASP A 46 6.26 11.85 -4.53
C ASP A 46 4.87 12.39 -4.14
N ALA A 47 4.05 12.74 -5.14
CA ALA A 47 2.67 13.17 -4.93
C ALA A 47 1.79 12.11 -4.25
N LEU A 48 2.10 10.82 -4.42
CA LEU A 48 1.40 9.74 -3.72
C LEU A 48 1.77 9.75 -2.23
N LEU A 49 3.06 9.87 -1.90
CA LEU A 49 3.52 9.94 -0.51
C LEU A 49 2.99 11.20 0.18
N GLU A 50 3.06 12.35 -0.48
CA GLU A 50 2.51 13.61 0.01
C GLU A 50 1.00 13.51 0.31
N ARG A 51 0.25 12.84 -0.56
CA ARG A 51 -1.19 12.61 -0.36
C ARG A 51 -1.46 11.71 0.84
N LEU A 52 -0.70 10.61 0.98
CA LEU A 52 -0.88 9.65 2.07
C LEU A 52 -0.57 10.26 3.45
N VAL A 53 0.48 11.08 3.56
CA VAL A 53 0.82 11.75 4.83
C VAL A 53 -0.15 12.88 5.21
N LYS A 54 -0.83 13.48 4.22
CA LYS A 54 -1.83 14.55 4.43
C LYS A 54 -3.19 14.01 4.86
N HIS A 55 -3.57 12.81 4.40
CA HIS A 55 -4.92 12.27 4.58
C HIS A 55 -4.90 10.97 5.38
N LYS A 56 -4.79 11.10 6.71
CA LYS A 56 -4.80 9.98 7.67
C LYS A 56 -6.18 9.41 8.01
N TRP A 57 -7.23 9.98 7.43
CA TRP A 57 -8.61 9.72 7.85
C TRP A 57 -9.18 8.57 7.03
N GLU A 58 -9.88 7.66 7.71
CA GLU A 58 -10.69 6.67 7.03
C GLU A 58 -11.84 7.35 6.29
N PHE A 59 -11.98 7.03 5.00
CA PHE A 59 -13.07 7.56 4.20
C PHE A 59 -14.19 6.52 4.11
N PRO A 60 -15.39 6.76 4.67
CA PRO A 60 -16.42 5.73 4.78
C PRO A 60 -16.80 5.02 3.47
N PRO A 61 -16.87 5.72 2.31
CA PRO A 61 -17.08 5.05 1.02
C PRO A 61 -15.96 4.07 0.65
N VAL A 62 -14.70 4.40 0.96
CA VAL A 62 -13.56 3.49 0.73
C VAL A 62 -13.64 2.30 1.67
N CYS A 63 -13.97 2.50 2.94
CA CYS A 63 -14.15 1.41 3.89
C CYS A 63 -15.25 0.43 3.44
N ALA A 64 -16.35 0.93 2.87
CA ALA A 64 -17.41 0.09 2.32
C ALA A 64 -16.93 -0.74 1.11
N ILE A 65 -16.15 -0.14 0.21
CA ILE A 65 -15.58 -0.84 -0.95
C ILE A 65 -14.60 -1.93 -0.51
N ILE A 66 -13.62 -1.58 0.33
CA ILE A 66 -12.62 -2.51 0.84
C ILE A 66 -13.28 -3.61 1.67
N GLY A 67 -14.21 -3.27 2.56
CA GLY A 67 -14.92 -4.22 3.41
C GLY A 67 -15.78 -5.21 2.61
N GLY A 68 -16.48 -4.73 1.57
CA GLY A 68 -17.25 -5.60 0.69
C GLY A 68 -16.35 -6.56 -0.10
N PHE A 69 -15.23 -6.07 -0.63
CA PHE A 69 -14.27 -6.89 -1.37
C PHE A 69 -13.61 -7.93 -0.46
N LEU A 70 -13.08 -7.51 0.69
CA LEU A 70 -12.47 -8.40 1.69
C LEU A 70 -13.46 -9.45 2.21
N GLY A 71 -14.69 -9.04 2.53
CA GLY A 71 -15.74 -9.96 3.00
C GLY A 71 -16.04 -11.06 1.99
N GLN A 72 -16.10 -10.73 0.70
CA GLN A 72 -16.31 -11.71 -0.36
C GLN A 72 -15.15 -12.71 -0.46
N GLU A 73 -13.90 -12.25 -0.30
CA GLU A 73 -12.73 -13.13 -0.33
C GLU A 73 -12.67 -14.07 0.87
N VAL A 74 -13.06 -13.58 2.06
CA VAL A 74 -13.21 -14.43 3.24
C VAL A 74 -14.26 -15.51 3.00
N ILE A 75 -15.42 -15.18 2.40
CA ILE A 75 -16.46 -16.17 2.06
C ILE A 75 -15.94 -17.24 1.11
N LYS A 76 -15.20 -16.85 0.05
CA LYS A 76 -14.61 -17.82 -0.89
C LYS A 76 -13.65 -18.77 -0.17
N ALA A 77 -12.76 -18.21 0.66
CA ALA A 77 -11.77 -18.98 1.40
C ALA A 77 -12.39 -20.00 2.36
N ILE A 78 -13.43 -19.62 3.12
CA ILE A 78 -14.05 -20.53 4.10
C ILE A 78 -15.04 -21.52 3.47
N SER A 79 -15.69 -21.15 2.37
CA SER A 79 -16.69 -22.00 1.72
C SER A 79 -16.08 -23.02 0.75
N GLY A 80 -14.82 -22.82 0.35
CA GLY A 80 -14.18 -23.59 -0.72
C GLY A 80 -14.84 -23.40 -2.08
N LYS A 81 -15.63 -22.34 -2.27
CA LYS A 81 -16.33 -22.03 -3.51
C LYS A 81 -15.79 -20.76 -4.16
N GLY A 82 -15.40 -20.89 -5.43
CA GLY A 82 -14.71 -19.84 -6.17
C GLY A 82 -13.23 -19.75 -5.78
N ASP A 83 -12.44 -19.10 -6.62
CA ASP A 83 -11.02 -18.91 -6.37
C ASP A 83 -10.79 -17.61 -5.58
N PRO A 84 -10.20 -17.67 -4.37
CA PRO A 84 -9.73 -16.48 -3.69
C PRO A 84 -8.69 -15.74 -4.53
N LEU A 85 -8.63 -14.42 -4.38
CA LEU A 85 -7.61 -13.59 -4.99
C LEU A 85 -6.23 -14.00 -4.48
N LYS A 86 -5.22 -13.72 -5.30
CA LYS A 86 -3.84 -13.97 -4.94
C LYS A 86 -3.25 -12.76 -4.23
N ASN A 87 -3.26 -12.82 -2.90
CA ASN A 87 -2.52 -12.00 -1.95
C ASN A 87 -2.90 -10.51 -1.83
N PHE A 88 -2.83 -9.70 -2.88
CA PHE A 88 -3.00 -8.24 -2.76
C PHE A 88 -4.11 -7.67 -3.64
N PHE A 89 -4.88 -6.77 -3.04
CA PHE A 89 -5.82 -5.90 -3.72
C PHE A 89 -5.52 -4.44 -3.33
N TYR A 90 -5.40 -3.57 -4.33
CA TYR A 90 -5.19 -2.14 -4.16
C TYR A 90 -6.36 -1.38 -4.75
N PHE A 91 -6.81 -0.32 -4.08
CA PHE A 91 -7.88 0.55 -4.55
C PHE A 91 -7.45 2.01 -4.48
N ASP A 92 -7.63 2.75 -5.58
CA ASP A 92 -7.41 4.20 -5.64
C ASP A 92 -8.75 4.93 -5.80
N ALA A 93 -9.16 5.62 -4.74
CA ALA A 93 -10.44 6.34 -4.70
C ALA A 93 -10.50 7.53 -5.66
N LEU A 94 -9.36 8.11 -6.08
CA LEU A 94 -9.38 9.28 -6.97
C LEU A 94 -9.79 8.93 -8.39
N ASN A 95 -9.42 7.74 -8.87
CA ASN A 95 -9.72 7.29 -10.23
C ASN A 95 -10.63 6.06 -10.27
N GLY A 96 -11.03 5.53 -9.11
CA GLY A 96 -11.93 4.40 -8.97
C GLY A 96 -11.34 3.06 -9.41
N LYS A 97 -10.01 2.96 -9.58
CA LYS A 97 -9.37 1.73 -10.06
C LYS A 97 -9.08 0.78 -8.89
N GLY A 98 -9.48 -0.47 -9.09
CA GLY A 98 -9.04 -1.61 -8.29
C GLY A 98 -8.02 -2.45 -9.06
N LEU A 99 -6.99 -2.94 -8.39
CA LEU A 99 -5.92 -3.75 -8.98
C LEU A 99 -5.65 -4.96 -8.07
N ILE A 100 -5.60 -6.16 -8.66
CA ILE A 100 -5.21 -7.40 -7.97
C ILE A 100 -3.80 -7.76 -8.42
N GLU A 101 -2.90 -7.98 -7.48
CA GLU A 101 -1.49 -8.28 -7.75
C GLU A 101 -1.04 -9.56 -7.05
N ASP A 102 -0.55 -10.51 -7.84
CA ASP A 102 0.10 -11.73 -7.35
C ASP A 102 1.60 -11.49 -7.14
N ILE A 103 1.97 -11.13 -5.91
CA ILE A 103 3.38 -10.85 -5.58
C ILE A 103 4.19 -12.10 -5.19
N SER A 104 3.60 -13.30 -5.24
CA SER A 104 4.32 -14.53 -4.87
C SER A 104 5.46 -14.86 -5.83
N ASN A 105 5.37 -14.37 -7.07
CA ASN A 105 6.36 -14.58 -8.14
C ASN A 105 7.31 -13.39 -8.33
N ALA A 106 7.50 -12.53 -7.32
CA ALA A 106 8.56 -11.53 -7.32
C ALA A 106 9.95 -12.19 -7.17
N ASN A 107 10.30 -13.07 -8.12
CA ASN A 107 11.64 -13.59 -8.28
C ASN A 107 12.48 -12.49 -8.96
N PRO A 108 13.64 -12.10 -8.40
CA PRO A 108 14.54 -11.19 -9.06
C PRO A 108 15.04 -11.90 -10.32
N LYS A 109 14.58 -11.45 -11.49
CA LYS A 109 15.20 -11.90 -12.73
C LYS A 109 16.65 -11.39 -12.71
N ASN A 110 17.57 -12.34 -12.76
CA ASN A 110 19.00 -12.18 -13.08
C ASN A 110 19.23 -11.14 -14.19
#